data_AF-A0A1S8X203-F1
#
_entry.id   AF-A0A1S8X203-F1
#
_cell.length_a   1.000
_cell.length_b   1.000
_cell.length_c   1.000
_cell.angle_alpha   90.00
_cell.angle_beta   90.00
_cell.angle_gamma   90.00
#
_symmetry.space_group_name_H-M   'P 1'
#
loop_
_entity.id
_entity.type
_entity.pdbx_description
1 polymer ?
#
loop_
_entity_poly.entity_id
_entity_poly.type
_entity_poly.pdbx_seq_one_letter_code
_entity_poly.pdbx_strand_id
1 'polypeptide(L)'
;GQVPLEKYDYGQTYGAFTAKQFQDYRSAVLSSSMSPYHKGGIFPTYYSHAPDIVLNNRKTGRERYTDRFGVTLYNKDYERSEELKDFDLLAQQHREYYKDKTGTLYPVSTFQVPTSNLTRIKNRYMV
;
A
#
# COMPACT_ATOMS: atom_id res chain seq x y z
N GLY A 1 35.61 24.23 -4.55
CA GLY A 1 35.13 23.23 -5.53
C GLY A 1 34.46 23.99 -6.65
N GLN A 2 34.76 23.64 -7.90
CA GLN A 2 34.15 24.23 -9.09
C GLN A 2 33.08 23.26 -9.60
N VAL A 3 31.87 23.75 -9.87
CA VAL A 3 30.82 22.98 -10.56
C VAL A 3 30.98 23.22 -12.06
N PRO A 4 31.33 22.21 -12.89
CA PRO A 4 31.81 22.40 -14.27
C PRO A 4 30.83 23.00 -15.29
N LEU A 5 29.62 23.40 -14.88
CA LEU A 5 28.55 23.85 -15.78
C LEU A 5 27.93 25.21 -15.40
N GLU A 6 28.34 25.81 -14.27
CA GLU A 6 27.74 27.06 -13.79
C GLU A 6 28.69 28.25 -13.95
N LYS A 7 28.17 29.33 -14.55
CA LYS A 7 28.91 30.58 -14.78
C LYS A 7 28.89 31.41 -13.48
N TYR A 8 30.06 31.71 -12.94
CA TYR A 8 30.22 32.56 -11.76
C TYR A 8 30.44 34.01 -12.17
N ASP A 9 29.82 34.95 -11.45
CA ASP A 9 30.16 36.35 -11.55
C ASP A 9 31.42 36.65 -10.73
N TYR A 10 32.25 37.57 -11.22
CA TYR A 10 33.49 37.94 -10.54
C TYR A 10 33.20 38.48 -9.13
N GLY A 11 33.85 37.90 -8.11
CA GLY A 11 33.66 38.26 -6.71
C GLY A 11 32.61 37.43 -5.94
N GLN A 12 31.87 36.53 -6.61
CA GLN A 12 31.01 35.58 -5.89
C GLN A 12 31.81 34.41 -5.32
N THR A 13 31.59 34.12 -4.04
CA THR A 13 32.11 32.91 -3.41
C THR A 13 31.23 31.71 -3.74
N TYR A 14 31.83 30.52 -3.78
CA TYR A 14 31.10 29.26 -4.00
C TYR A 14 29.91 29.09 -3.04
N GLY A 15 30.09 29.46 -1.77
CA GLY A 15 29.03 29.39 -0.76
C GLY A 15 27.89 30.37 -1.01
N ALA A 16 28.19 31.62 -1.38
CA ALA A 16 27.17 32.62 -1.69
C ALA A 16 26.36 32.24 -2.94
N PHE A 17 27.04 31.76 -3.98
CA PHE A 17 26.40 31.33 -5.22
C PHE A 17 25.47 30.12 -4.99
N THR A 18 25.95 29.07 -4.34
CA THR A 18 25.13 27.88 -4.06
C THR A 18 23.95 28.20 -3.15
N ALA A 19 24.13 29.02 -2.12
CA ALA A 19 23.04 29.49 -1.26
C ALA A 19 21.95 30.23 -2.06
N LYS A 20 22.35 31.11 -2.99
CA LYS A 20 21.42 31.80 -3.90
C LYS A 20 20.67 30.81 -4.79
N GLN A 21 21.36 29.88 -5.44
CA GLN A 21 20.74 28.87 -6.29
C GLN A 21 19.68 28.05 -5.54
N PHE A 22 19.98 27.61 -4.31
CA PHE A 22 19.02 26.90 -3.48
C PHE A 22 17.82 27.78 -3.11
N GLN A 23 18.03 29.06 -2.83
CA GLN A 23 16.96 29.98 -2.49
C GLN A 23 16.07 30.31 -3.69
N ASP A 24 16.66 30.49 -4.87
CA ASP A 24 15.95 30.74 -6.13
C ASP A 24 15.10 29.51 -6.49
N TYR A 25 15.68 28.31 -6.38
CA TYR A 25 14.95 27.05 -6.58
C TYR A 25 13.76 26.92 -5.62
N ARG A 26 13.97 27.15 -4.32
CA ARG A 26 12.88 27.11 -3.33
C ARG A 26 11.78 28.10 -3.70
N SER A 27 12.13 29.35 -4.02
CA SER A 27 11.17 30.40 -4.36
C SER A 27 10.35 30.01 -5.60
N ALA A 28 11.01 29.48 -6.64
CA ALA A 28 10.34 29.00 -7.84
C ALA A 28 9.37 27.85 -7.54
N VAL A 29 9.79 26.86 -6.74
CA VAL A 29 8.92 25.74 -6.34
C VAL A 29 7.73 26.21 -5.50
N LEU A 30 7.94 27.12 -4.55
CA LEU A 30 6.84 27.68 -3.75
C LEU A 30 5.82 28.44 -4.61
N SER A 31 6.30 29.22 -5.59
CA SER A 31 5.44 29.95 -6.53
C SER A 31 4.74 29.06 -7.58
N SER A 32 5.18 27.81 -7.76
CA SER A 32 4.65 26.92 -8.81
C SER A 32 3.16 26.61 -8.62
N SER A 33 2.67 26.66 -7.38
CA SER A 33 1.26 26.42 -7.04
C SER A 33 0.29 27.52 -7.50
N MET A 34 0.79 28.67 -7.98
CA MET A 34 -0.03 29.79 -8.45
C MET A 34 -0.45 29.70 -9.91
N SER A 35 0.12 28.78 -10.70
CA SER A 35 -0.20 28.65 -12.13
C SER A 35 -0.49 27.20 -12.53
N PRO A 36 -1.61 26.94 -13.23
CA PRO A 36 -1.92 25.62 -13.79
C PRO A 36 -0.95 25.13 -14.86
N TYR A 37 -0.13 26.02 -15.42
CA TYR A 37 0.73 25.73 -16.56
C TYR A 37 2.19 25.44 -16.14
N HIS A 38 2.45 25.18 -14.86
CA HIS A 38 3.78 24.78 -14.42
C HIS A 38 4.15 23.38 -14.92
N LYS A 39 5.44 23.14 -15.20
CA LYS A 39 5.93 21.86 -15.72
C LYS A 39 5.63 20.75 -14.70
N GLY A 40 4.71 19.86 -15.03
CA GLY A 40 4.27 18.75 -14.15
C GLY A 40 2.87 18.93 -13.57
N GLY A 41 2.20 20.07 -13.78
CA GLY A 41 0.87 20.36 -13.25
C GLY A 41 0.90 20.93 -11.83
N ILE A 42 -0.27 20.99 -11.19
CA ILE A 42 -0.41 21.56 -9.85
C ILE A 42 -0.58 20.43 -8.83
N PHE A 43 0.41 20.28 -7.95
CA PHE A 43 0.30 19.39 -6.80
C PHE A 43 0.28 20.19 -5.50
N PRO A 44 -0.56 19.80 -4.54
CA PRO A 44 -0.59 20.40 -3.21
C PRO A 44 0.71 20.07 -2.46
N THR A 45 1.32 21.08 -1.88
CA THR A 45 2.41 20.94 -0.91
C THR A 45 2.01 21.69 0.37
N TYR A 46 2.78 21.51 1.44
CA TYR A 46 2.56 22.25 2.69
C TYR A 46 2.54 23.78 2.48
N TYR A 47 3.25 24.27 1.47
CA TYR A 47 3.38 25.70 1.18
C TYR A 47 2.56 26.16 -0.03
N SER A 48 1.59 25.36 -0.51
CA SER A 48 0.72 25.79 -1.60
C SER A 48 -0.07 27.04 -1.21
N HIS A 49 -0.08 28.05 -2.08
CA HIS A 49 -0.73 29.33 -1.82
C HIS A 49 -2.20 29.37 -2.25
N ALA A 50 -2.61 28.43 -3.11
CA ALA A 50 -3.98 28.33 -3.60
C ALA A 50 -4.78 27.29 -2.76
N PRO A 51 -5.80 27.74 -2.00
CA PRO A 51 -6.55 26.86 -1.10
C PRO A 51 -7.35 25.78 -1.84
N ASP A 52 -7.80 26.06 -3.06
CA ASP A 52 -8.64 25.15 -3.85
C ASP A 52 -7.94 23.81 -4.13
N ILE A 53 -6.64 23.83 -4.40
CA ILE A 53 -5.85 22.63 -4.68
C ILE A 53 -5.65 21.80 -3.41
N VAL A 54 -5.49 22.45 -2.25
CA VAL A 54 -5.40 21.79 -0.95
C VAL A 54 -6.72 21.13 -0.59
N LEU A 55 -7.84 21.83 -0.80
CA LEU A 55 -9.19 21.30 -0.56
C LEU A 55 -9.51 20.13 -1.48
N ASN A 56 -9.20 20.24 -2.78
CA ASN A 56 -9.41 19.16 -3.74
C ASN A 56 -8.58 17.91 -3.42
N ASN A 57 -7.33 18.07 -2.99
CA ASN A 57 -6.50 16.95 -2.57
C ASN A 57 -7.00 16.28 -1.28
N ARG A 58 -7.49 17.09 -0.33
CA ARG A 58 -8.09 16.56 0.89
C ARG A 58 -9.32 15.72 0.58
N LYS A 59 -10.21 16.23 -0.29
CA LYS A 59 -11.41 15.53 -0.76
C LYS A 59 -11.08 14.24 -1.49
N THR A 60 -10.09 14.27 -2.38
CA THR A 60 -9.70 13.09 -3.17
C THR A 60 -8.77 12.13 -2.44
N GLY A 61 -8.14 12.49 -1.33
CA GLY A 61 -7.25 11.64 -0.56
C GLY A 61 -7.91 11.12 0.71
N ARG A 62 -7.83 11.94 1.77
CA ARG A 62 -8.28 11.61 3.13
C ARG A 62 -9.79 11.39 3.20
N GLU A 63 -10.55 12.25 2.54
CA GLU A 63 -12.02 12.24 2.62
C GLU A 63 -12.67 11.41 1.51
N ARG A 64 -11.87 10.77 0.63
CA ARG A 64 -12.39 9.93 -0.47
C ARG A 64 -13.35 8.83 0.04
N TYR A 65 -13.16 8.39 1.27
CA TYR A 65 -13.89 7.27 1.85
C TYR A 65 -14.95 7.71 2.87
N THR A 66 -15.06 9.00 3.21
CA THR A 66 -16.07 9.46 4.20
C THR A 66 -17.49 9.33 3.68
N ASP A 67 -17.67 9.54 2.38
CA ASP A 67 -18.99 9.55 1.74
C ASP A 67 -19.30 8.21 1.05
N ARG A 68 -18.48 7.19 1.29
CA ARG A 68 -18.70 5.88 0.69
C ARG A 68 -19.88 5.20 1.37
N PHE A 69 -20.84 4.79 0.54
CA PHE A 69 -21.94 3.96 0.99
C PHE A 69 -21.39 2.59 1.45
N GLY A 70 -21.54 2.30 2.74
CA GLY A 70 -21.17 1.01 3.31
C GLY A 70 -22.20 -0.05 2.93
N VAL A 71 -22.01 -0.71 1.79
CA VAL A 71 -22.82 -1.89 1.42
C VAL A 71 -22.19 -3.13 2.04
N THR A 72 -22.92 -3.80 2.90
CA THR A 72 -22.62 -5.18 3.27
C THR A 72 -23.28 -6.10 2.24
N LEU A 73 -22.49 -6.80 1.45
CA LEU A 73 -23.01 -7.83 0.56
C LEU A 73 -23.37 -9.07 1.39
N TYR A 74 -24.64 -9.45 1.37
CA TYR A 74 -25.14 -10.68 2.03
C TYR A 74 -25.10 -11.89 1.09
N ASN A 75 -24.23 -11.88 0.08
CA ASN A 75 -24.03 -13.01 -0.83
C ASN A 75 -23.28 -14.18 -0.18
N LYS A 76 -22.97 -14.08 1.12
CA LYS A 76 -22.40 -15.17 1.89
C LYS A 76 -23.54 -15.99 2.49
N ASP A 77 -23.72 -17.18 1.94
CA ASP A 77 -24.55 -18.22 2.54
C ASP A 77 -23.80 -18.82 3.74
N TYR A 78 -24.24 -18.47 4.94
CA TYR A 78 -23.62 -18.94 6.18
C TYR A 78 -23.87 -20.42 6.41
N GLU A 79 -25.06 -20.93 6.09
CA GLU A 79 -25.44 -22.33 6.23
C GLU A 79 -24.58 -23.21 5.32
N ARG A 80 -24.47 -22.83 4.04
CA ARG A 80 -23.58 -23.52 3.09
C ARG A 80 -22.12 -23.51 3.55
N SER A 81 -21.68 -22.42 4.18
CA SER A 81 -20.31 -22.31 4.66
C SER A 81 -20.02 -23.21 5.87
N GLU A 82 -21.02 -23.46 6.71
CA GLU A 82 -20.94 -24.38 7.85
C GLU A 82 -20.99 -25.83 7.36
N GLU A 83 -21.93 -26.16 6.46
CA GLU A 83 -22.04 -27.48 5.83
C GLU A 83 -20.73 -27.91 5.16
N LEU A 84 -20.07 -27.01 4.43
CA LEU A 84 -18.78 -27.29 3.80
C LEU A 84 -17.66 -27.55 4.82
N LYS A 85 -17.68 -26.88 5.97
CA LYS A 85 -16.69 -27.13 7.05
C LYS A 85 -16.92 -28.49 7.68
N ASP A 86 -18.17 -28.83 7.96
CA ASP A 86 -18.55 -30.12 8.55
C ASP A 86 -18.22 -31.28 7.62
N PHE A 87 -18.52 -31.13 6.33
CA PHE A 87 -18.15 -32.10 5.31
C PHE A 87 -16.64 -32.33 5.25
N ASP A 88 -15.84 -31.27 5.22
CA ASP A 88 -14.38 -31.38 5.20
C ASP A 88 -13.85 -32.01 6.50
N LEU A 89 -14.39 -31.65 7.67
CA LEU A 89 -14.04 -32.27 8.94
C LEU A 89 -14.28 -33.79 8.94
N LEU A 90 -15.47 -34.23 8.51
CA LEU A 90 -15.80 -35.66 8.38
C LEU A 90 -14.88 -36.37 7.38
N ALA A 91 -14.56 -35.73 6.26
CA ALA A 91 -13.61 -36.26 5.29
C ALA A 91 -12.20 -36.42 5.90
N GLN A 92 -11.73 -35.46 6.70
CA GLN A 92 -10.44 -35.57 7.39
C GLN A 92 -10.45 -36.70 8.43
N GLN A 93 -11.52 -36.86 9.21
CA GLN A 93 -11.67 -37.96 10.16
C GLN A 93 -11.64 -39.32 9.46
N HIS A 94 -12.31 -39.45 8.31
CA HIS A 94 -12.26 -40.67 7.50
C HIS A 94 -10.84 -40.97 6.99
N ARG A 95 -10.09 -39.94 6.54
CA ARG A 95 -8.68 -40.12 6.13
C ARG A 95 -7.77 -40.57 7.27
N GLU A 96 -8.03 -40.13 8.51
CA GLU A 96 -7.31 -40.63 9.68
C GLU A 96 -7.51 -42.14 9.89
N TYR A 97 -8.73 -42.65 9.67
CA TYR A 97 -9.02 -44.09 9.76
C TYR A 97 -8.18 -44.92 8.77
N TYR A 98 -8.05 -44.46 7.53
CA TYR A 98 -7.20 -45.12 6.52
C TYR A 98 -5.71 -44.83 6.68
N LYS A 99 -5.32 -44.05 7.70
CA LYS A 99 -3.95 -43.53 7.89
C LYS A 99 -3.41 -42.87 6.61
N ASP A 100 -4.30 -42.25 5.84
CA ASP A 100 -3.96 -41.56 4.61
C ASP A 100 -3.13 -40.31 4.94
N LYS A 101 -1.94 -40.24 4.35
CA LYS A 101 -0.99 -39.12 4.50
C LYS A 101 -0.94 -38.25 3.26
N THR A 102 -1.70 -38.58 2.21
CA THR A 102 -1.80 -37.70 1.05
C THR A 102 -2.42 -36.38 1.52
N GLY A 103 -1.84 -35.26 1.14
CA GLY A 103 -2.38 -33.94 1.49
C GLY A 103 -3.65 -33.63 0.70
N THR A 104 -4.12 -32.38 0.79
CA THR A 104 -5.05 -31.81 -0.21
C THR A 104 -4.28 -31.05 -1.31
N LEU A 105 -2.99 -30.81 -1.11
CA LEU A 105 -2.09 -30.13 -2.04
C LEU A 105 -0.93 -31.05 -2.37
N TYR A 106 -0.37 -30.89 -3.57
CA TYR A 106 0.86 -31.57 -3.92
C TYR A 106 1.99 -31.14 -2.96
N PRO A 107 2.63 -32.11 -2.28
CA PRO A 107 3.73 -31.80 -1.38
C PRO A 107 4.89 -31.15 -2.13
N VAL A 108 5.30 -29.95 -1.71
CA VAL A 108 6.60 -29.39 -2.11
C VAL A 108 7.66 -30.11 -1.30
N SER A 109 8.61 -30.77 -1.96
CA SER A 109 9.57 -31.69 -1.33
C SER A 109 10.53 -31.03 -0.33
N THR A 110 10.72 -29.71 -0.42
CA THR A 110 11.82 -29.01 0.27
C THR A 110 11.48 -28.52 1.69
N PHE A 111 10.20 -28.36 2.05
CA PHE A 111 9.82 -27.69 3.32
C PHE A 111 8.64 -28.38 4.04
N GLN A 112 8.83 -29.61 4.50
CA GLN A 112 7.79 -30.31 5.27
C GLN A 112 8.25 -30.57 6.71
N VAL A 113 7.58 -29.92 7.65
CA VAL A 113 7.64 -30.28 9.06
C VAL A 113 6.58 -31.36 9.30
N PRO A 114 6.92 -32.55 9.81
CA PRO A 114 5.93 -33.58 10.10
C PRO A 114 5.05 -33.14 11.26
N THR A 115 3.76 -32.95 11.01
CA THR A 115 2.75 -32.66 12.03
C THR A 115 1.69 -33.76 12.05
N SER A 116 1.13 -34.06 13.21
CA SER A 116 0.00 -34.99 13.32
C SER A 116 -1.25 -34.45 12.63
N ASN A 117 -2.10 -35.34 12.10
CA ASN A 117 -3.35 -34.95 11.46
C ASN A 117 -4.28 -34.18 12.41
N LEU A 118 -4.38 -34.61 13.67
CA LEU A 118 -5.13 -33.90 14.71
C LEU A 118 -4.70 -32.43 14.88
N THR A 119 -3.39 -32.15 14.89
CA THR A 119 -2.87 -30.78 15.00
C THR A 119 -3.23 -29.93 13.77
N ARG A 120 -3.17 -30.53 12.57
CA ARG A 120 -3.57 -29.86 11.32
C ARG A 120 -5.07 -29.54 11.29
N ILE A 121 -5.92 -30.47 11.73
CA ILE A 121 -7.37 -30.30 11.80
C ILE A 121 -7.70 -29.17 12.80
N LYS A 122 -7.13 -29.22 14.00
CA LYS A 122 -7.36 -28.20 15.05
C LYS A 122 -7.06 -26.78 14.54
N ASN A 123 -5.92 -26.57 13.88
CA ASN A 123 -5.52 -25.26 13.37
C ASN A 123 -6.42 -24.72 12.24
N ARG A 124 -7.13 -25.59 11.51
CA ARG A 124 -7.97 -25.19 10.36
C ARG A 124 -9.41 -24.88 10.75
N TYR A 125 -9.97 -25.56 11.76
CA TYR A 125 -11.40 -25.44 12.10
C TYR A 125 -11.68 -24.94 13.51
N MET A 126 -10.68 -24.87 14.41
CA MET A 126 -10.89 -24.48 15.82
C MET A 126 -10.20 -23.18 16.24
N VAL A 127 -10.03 -22.24 15.30
CA VAL A 127 -9.65 -20.84 15.60
C VAL A 127 -10.91 -20.00 15.79
#